data_AF-A0A554IB86-F1
#
_entry.id   AF-A0A554IB86-F1
#
_cell.length_a   1.000
_cell.length_b   1.000
_cell.length_c   1.000
_cell.angle_alpha   90.00
_cell.angle_beta   90.00
_cell.angle_gamma   90.00
#
_symmetry.space_group_name_H-M   'P 1'
#
loop_
_entity.id
_entity.type
_entity.pdbx_description
1 polymer ?
#
loop_
_entity_poly.entity_id
_entity_poly.type
_entity_poly.pdbx_seq_one_letter_code
_entity_poly.pdbx_strand_id
1 'polypeptide(L)'
;MFKDREEAARLLAEKLKHLKSEDLVVLAIPRGGVVVGKILAQTLKCPLSVMVVRKLGAPGNPELAIGAVGPDGVSIIDWELARQTGADNDYIEDMIAEKKREIEERLKIFQKKPPDLANKVVILTDDGIATGATTEAAIAWIKMQKPNKIVLAVPVAPPETVEKFKNLVDELFVLEMPAFFSAVGQFYQEFPQIEDEEVNPGKKYEKTRHNVGFMAVDELARKWAKGEVIWEDNKKFKSVIYHPSPDILLIKPQTYMNNSGMAVVSLANFYQVGGDDLWVIHDDLDIPVGRIKIAKGKGTAGHHGVASIVQALSSVDFVRFRLGIARPNIDNPDKFVLMPFLPTEKDEVRKMIKQALLAIKVALKDGVEKAMNQFNR
;
A
#
# COMPACT_ATOMS: atom_id res chain seq x y z
N MET A 1 14.56 1.61 -22.70
CA MET A 1 13.49 2.35 -21.99
C MET A 1 12.29 1.43 -21.82
N PHE A 2 11.95 1.15 -20.56
CA PHE A 2 10.84 0.30 -20.16
C PHE A 2 9.52 1.08 -20.18
N LYS A 3 8.40 0.40 -20.36
CA LYS A 3 7.06 0.97 -20.23
C LYS A 3 6.80 1.41 -18.79
N ASP A 4 6.95 0.50 -17.84
CA ASP A 4 6.68 0.70 -16.41
C ASP A 4 7.57 -0.23 -15.56
N ARG A 5 7.47 -0.12 -14.23
CA ARG A 5 8.21 -0.99 -13.30
C ARG A 5 7.87 -2.47 -13.46
N GLU A 6 6.65 -2.80 -13.86
CA GLU A 6 6.20 -4.19 -13.99
C GLU A 6 6.84 -4.88 -15.20
N GLU A 7 6.95 -4.17 -16.33
CA GLU A 7 7.67 -4.68 -17.50
C GLU A 7 9.14 -4.92 -17.19
N ALA A 8 9.81 -3.93 -16.61
CA ALA A 8 11.20 -4.06 -16.20
C ALA A 8 11.40 -5.28 -15.27
N ALA A 9 10.50 -5.46 -14.30
CA ALA A 9 10.56 -6.59 -13.38
C ALA A 9 10.34 -7.95 -14.06
N ARG A 10 9.43 -8.04 -15.04
CA ARG A 10 9.22 -9.27 -15.83
C ARG A 10 10.49 -9.64 -16.62
N LEU A 11 11.11 -8.66 -17.28
CA LEU A 11 12.35 -8.89 -18.02
C LEU A 11 13.51 -9.31 -17.10
N LEU A 12 13.58 -8.71 -15.91
CA LEU A 12 14.58 -9.07 -14.90
C LEU A 12 14.33 -10.47 -14.34
N ALA A 13 13.07 -10.83 -14.08
CA ALA A 13 12.69 -12.17 -13.61
C ALA A 13 13.11 -13.27 -14.59
N GLU A 14 12.99 -13.04 -15.89
CA GLU A 14 13.43 -13.99 -16.93
C GLU A 14 14.93 -14.31 -16.80
N LYS A 15 15.77 -13.31 -16.50
CA LYS A 15 17.22 -13.50 -16.28
C LYS A 15 17.51 -14.35 -15.05
N LEU A 16 16.67 -14.26 -14.02
CA LEU A 16 16.86 -14.91 -12.73
C LEU A 16 16.29 -16.35 -12.66
N LYS A 17 15.56 -16.82 -13.68
CA LYS A 17 14.90 -18.15 -13.68
C LYS A 17 15.84 -19.35 -13.46
N HIS A 18 17.14 -19.18 -13.70
CA HIS A 18 18.14 -20.21 -13.46
C HIS A 18 18.42 -20.41 -11.96
N LEU A 19 18.12 -19.42 -11.12
CA LEU A 19 18.19 -19.51 -9.66
C LEU A 19 17.00 -20.35 -9.17
N LYS A 20 17.15 -21.67 -9.18
CA LYS A 20 16.18 -22.62 -8.63
C LYS A 20 16.71 -23.21 -7.33
N SER A 21 16.17 -22.76 -6.20
CA SER A 21 16.44 -23.36 -4.89
C SER A 21 15.27 -23.08 -3.94
N GLU A 22 15.05 -23.99 -2.99
CA GLU A 22 14.05 -23.83 -1.91
C GLU A 22 14.47 -22.76 -0.89
N ASP A 23 15.71 -22.27 -0.98
CA ASP A 23 16.32 -21.31 -0.07
C ASP A 23 16.40 -19.88 -0.64
N LEU A 24 15.63 -19.55 -1.68
CA LEU A 24 15.58 -18.20 -2.23
C LEU A 24 14.76 -17.26 -1.36
N VAL A 25 15.19 -16.01 -1.26
CA VAL A 25 14.41 -14.91 -0.69
C VAL A 25 14.66 -13.63 -1.48
N VAL A 26 13.59 -12.89 -1.79
CA VAL A 26 13.69 -11.57 -2.40
C VAL A 26 13.58 -10.50 -1.32
N LEU A 27 14.56 -9.61 -1.29
CA LEU A 27 14.58 -8.41 -0.47
C LEU A 27 14.47 -7.19 -1.38
N ALA A 28 13.43 -6.39 -1.18
CA ALA A 28 13.16 -5.23 -2.01
C ALA A 28 13.40 -3.93 -1.25
N ILE A 29 14.19 -3.02 -1.83
CA ILE A 29 14.37 -1.67 -1.29
C ILE A 29 13.12 -0.84 -1.61
N PRO A 30 12.46 -0.21 -0.61
CA PRO A 30 11.30 0.62 -0.87
C PRO A 30 11.72 1.98 -1.45
N ARG A 31 10.89 2.61 -2.29
CA ARG A 31 9.48 2.27 -2.57
C ARG A 31 9.29 1.48 -3.86
N GLY A 32 9.86 1.96 -4.96
CA GLY A 32 9.67 1.38 -6.28
C GLY A 32 10.25 -0.03 -6.44
N GLY A 33 11.35 -0.34 -5.75
CA GLY A 33 11.89 -1.69 -5.69
C GLY A 33 10.93 -2.76 -5.18
N VAL A 34 9.92 -2.40 -4.38
CA VAL A 34 8.91 -3.37 -3.92
C VAL A 34 7.99 -3.84 -5.04
N VAL A 35 7.67 -2.98 -6.02
CA VAL A 35 6.92 -3.37 -7.22
C VAL A 35 7.70 -4.41 -8.00
N VAL A 36 9.00 -4.17 -8.18
CA VAL A 36 9.90 -5.10 -8.86
C VAL A 36 10.02 -6.41 -8.08
N GLY A 37 10.31 -6.33 -6.79
CA GLY A 37 10.47 -7.50 -5.92
C GLY A 37 9.23 -8.38 -5.84
N LYS A 38 8.02 -7.82 -5.88
CA LYS A 38 6.77 -8.59 -5.94
C LYS A 38 6.70 -9.50 -7.16
N ILE A 39 7.06 -8.99 -8.32
CA ILE A 39 7.04 -9.76 -9.58
C ILE A 39 8.15 -10.81 -9.58
N LEU A 40 9.36 -10.46 -9.09
CA LEU A 40 10.45 -11.42 -8.93
C LEU A 40 10.05 -12.58 -8.01
N ALA A 41 9.54 -12.28 -6.82
CA ALA A 41 9.13 -13.25 -5.83
C ALA A 41 8.00 -14.17 -6.33
N GLN A 42 7.01 -13.61 -7.04
CA GLN A 42 5.94 -14.39 -7.65
C GLN A 42 6.45 -15.33 -8.75
N THR A 43 7.37 -14.83 -9.60
CA THR A 43 7.91 -15.61 -10.73
C THR A 43 8.82 -16.73 -10.23
N LEU A 44 9.66 -16.44 -9.25
CA LEU A 44 10.60 -17.38 -8.64
C LEU A 44 9.97 -18.25 -7.53
N LYS A 45 8.70 -17.98 -7.18
CA LYS A 45 7.93 -18.66 -6.12
C LYS A 45 8.66 -18.70 -4.77
N CYS A 46 9.21 -17.57 -4.36
CA CYS A 46 9.94 -17.44 -3.10
C CYS A 46 9.36 -16.31 -2.22
N PRO A 47 9.72 -16.24 -0.92
CA PRO A 47 9.29 -15.17 -0.03
C PRO A 47 9.80 -13.80 -0.49
N LEU A 48 8.96 -12.78 -0.30
CA LEU A 48 9.31 -11.37 -0.43
C LEU A 48 9.36 -10.73 0.96
N SER A 49 10.40 -9.95 1.21
CA SER A 49 10.45 -9.00 2.33
C SER A 49 10.95 -7.63 1.89
N VAL A 50 10.56 -6.60 2.63
CA VAL A 50 11.03 -5.23 2.41
C VAL A 50 12.32 -5.02 3.19
N MET A 51 13.31 -4.42 2.54
CA MET A 51 14.59 -4.04 3.13
C MET A 51 14.61 -2.55 3.43
N VAL A 52 14.43 -2.18 4.70
CA VAL A 52 14.57 -0.78 5.12
C VAL A 52 15.92 -0.62 5.80
N VAL A 53 16.81 0.14 5.14
CA VAL A 53 18.11 0.52 5.68
C VAL A 53 18.30 2.03 5.66
N ARG A 54 19.20 2.52 6.51
CA ARG A 54 19.64 3.92 6.54
C ARG A 54 21.15 3.98 6.60
N LYS A 55 21.74 4.89 5.84
CA LYS A 55 23.16 5.22 5.95
C LYS A 55 23.42 6.02 7.22
N LEU A 56 24.61 5.84 7.78
CA LEU A 56 25.19 6.72 8.79
C LEU A 56 26.20 7.60 8.05
N GLY A 57 25.91 8.89 7.95
CA GLY A 57 26.78 9.86 7.27
C GLY A 57 27.94 10.29 8.15
N ALA A 58 29.01 10.80 7.54
CA ALA A 58 30.13 11.41 8.25
C ALA A 58 29.76 12.81 8.79
N PRO A 59 30.37 13.27 9.91
CA PRO A 59 30.28 14.65 10.37
C PRO A 59 30.65 15.64 9.26
N GLY A 60 29.81 16.63 9.02
CA GLY A 60 30.03 17.65 7.98
C GLY A 60 29.90 17.16 6.53
N ASN A 61 29.75 15.85 6.28
CA ASN A 61 29.52 15.28 4.96
C ASN A 61 28.52 14.10 5.00
N PRO A 62 27.20 14.39 5.05
CA PRO A 62 26.16 13.35 5.15
C PRO A 62 26.10 12.37 3.96
N GLU A 63 26.73 12.72 2.83
CA GLU A 63 26.80 11.86 1.65
C GLU A 63 27.87 10.78 1.75
N LEU A 64 28.93 11.01 2.52
CA LEU A 64 29.94 10.01 2.84
C LEU A 64 29.41 9.06 3.91
N ALA A 65 29.11 7.81 3.55
CA ALA A 65 28.61 6.83 4.49
C ALA A 65 29.75 6.20 5.30
N ILE A 66 29.72 6.37 6.62
CA ILE A 66 30.63 5.71 7.59
C ILE A 66 30.02 4.42 8.14
N GLY A 67 28.79 4.09 7.74
CA GLY A 67 28.08 2.93 8.24
C GLY A 67 26.65 2.84 7.74
N ALA A 68 25.92 1.86 8.25
CA ALA A 68 24.51 1.65 7.98
C ALA A 68 23.77 1.07 9.19
N VAL A 69 22.48 1.37 9.28
CA VAL A 69 21.54 0.76 10.22
C VAL A 69 20.50 0.01 9.41
N GLY A 70 20.23 -1.24 9.78
CA GLY A 70 19.19 -2.05 9.16
C GLY A 70 18.07 -2.42 10.14
N PRO A 71 17.20 -3.36 9.73
CA PRO A 71 16.14 -3.88 10.59
C PRO A 71 16.67 -4.39 11.94
N ASP A 72 15.81 -4.33 12.96
CA ASP A 72 16.09 -4.76 14.34
C ASP A 72 17.20 -3.95 15.07
N GLY A 73 17.63 -2.83 14.49
CA GLY A 73 18.60 -1.91 15.08
C GLY A 73 20.04 -2.39 14.97
N VAL A 74 20.31 -3.43 14.17
CA VAL A 74 21.67 -3.88 13.85
C VAL A 74 22.34 -2.79 13.01
N SER A 75 23.47 -2.29 13.52
CA SER A 75 24.28 -1.26 12.87
C SER A 75 25.65 -1.81 12.46
N ILE A 76 26.18 -1.26 11.37
CA ILE A 76 27.52 -1.53 10.83
C ILE A 76 28.24 -0.21 10.74
N ILE A 77 29.46 -0.17 11.24
CA ILE A 77 30.31 1.02 11.24
C ILE A 77 31.66 0.65 10.64
N ASP A 78 32.11 1.44 9.67
CA ASP A 78 33.49 1.52 9.27
C ASP A 78 34.23 2.40 10.28
N TRP A 79 34.79 1.77 11.30
CA TRP A 79 35.48 2.48 12.39
C TRP A 79 36.73 3.21 11.94
N GLU A 80 37.36 2.78 10.84
CA GLU A 80 38.52 3.47 10.29
C GLU A 80 38.09 4.79 9.63
N LEU A 81 37.08 4.74 8.77
CA LEU A 81 36.53 5.93 8.12
C LEU A 81 35.85 6.88 9.12
N ALA A 82 35.15 6.34 10.12
CA ALA A 82 34.57 7.13 11.20
C ALA A 82 35.65 7.95 11.93
N ARG A 83 36.78 7.33 12.28
CA ARG A 83 37.90 8.02 12.93
C ARG A 83 38.51 9.11 12.05
N GLN A 84 38.65 8.86 10.74
CA GLN A 84 39.22 9.83 9.80
C GLN A 84 38.33 11.04 9.58
N THR A 85 37.02 10.87 9.72
CA THR A 85 36.01 11.93 9.52
C THR A 85 35.62 12.65 10.81
N GLY A 86 36.19 12.24 11.95
CA GLY A 86 35.88 12.83 13.25
C GLY A 86 34.53 12.37 13.83
N ALA A 87 34.00 11.24 13.35
CA ALA A 87 32.82 10.61 13.94
C ALA A 87 33.23 9.85 15.20
N ASP A 88 33.07 10.49 16.36
CA ASP A 88 33.30 9.84 17.65
C ASP A 88 32.13 8.90 18.02
N ASN A 89 32.31 8.18 19.13
CA ASN A 89 31.31 7.21 19.58
C ASN A 89 29.96 7.86 19.86
N ASP A 90 29.96 9.05 20.48
CA ASP A 90 28.75 9.77 20.84
C ASP A 90 27.96 10.16 19.57
N TYR A 91 28.64 10.70 18.56
CA TYR A 91 28.04 10.99 17.26
C TYR A 91 27.41 9.75 16.62
N ILE A 92 28.12 8.62 16.65
CA ILE A 92 27.67 7.38 16.04
C ILE A 92 26.43 6.82 16.79
N GLU A 93 26.45 6.84 18.12
CA GLU A 93 25.34 6.37 18.95
C GLU A 93 24.08 7.21 18.73
N ASP A 94 24.21 8.53 18.69
CA ASP A 94 23.10 9.45 18.39
C ASP A 94 22.50 9.20 17.01
N MET A 95 23.36 9.07 16.00
CA MET A 95 22.96 8.78 14.62
C MET A 95 22.27 7.42 14.51
N ILE A 96 22.78 6.38 15.18
CA ILE A 96 22.13 5.07 15.22
C ILE A 96 20.73 5.19 15.86
N ALA A 97 20.61 5.89 16.98
CA ALA A 97 19.34 6.05 17.69
C ALA A 97 18.29 6.81 16.87
N GLU A 98 18.71 7.82 16.11
CA GLU A 98 17.86 8.55 15.17
C GLU A 98 17.41 7.65 14.00
N LYS A 99 18.37 7.01 13.31
CA LYS A 99 18.07 6.20 12.13
C LYS A 99 17.31 4.93 12.46
N LYS A 100 17.53 4.35 13.65
CA LYS A 100 16.73 3.23 14.15
C LYS A 100 15.26 3.63 14.31
N ARG A 101 14.96 4.81 14.85
CA ARG A 101 13.57 5.31 14.97
C ARG A 101 12.92 5.44 13.60
N GLU A 102 13.62 6.02 12.63
CA GLU A 102 13.11 6.11 11.25
C GLU A 102 12.83 4.73 10.64
N ILE A 103 13.75 3.77 10.81
CA ILE A 103 13.59 2.41 10.29
C ILE A 103 12.41 1.70 10.97
N GLU A 104 12.27 1.81 12.30
CA GLU A 104 11.16 1.21 13.04
C GLU A 104 9.81 1.79 12.61
N GLU A 105 9.72 3.12 12.47
CA GLU A 105 8.52 3.78 11.94
C GLU A 105 8.18 3.29 10.54
N ARG A 106 9.20 3.12 9.70
CA ARG A 106 9.05 2.63 8.33
C ARG A 106 8.66 1.15 8.28
N LEU A 107 9.23 0.29 9.14
CA LEU A 107 8.91 -1.14 9.21
C LEU A 107 7.51 -1.40 9.78
N LYS A 108 6.97 -0.52 10.64
CA LYS A 108 5.56 -0.58 11.10
C LYS A 108 4.56 -0.56 9.94
N ILE A 109 4.93 0.02 8.79
CA ILE A 109 4.11 0.04 7.57
C ILE A 109 4.03 -1.37 6.95
N PHE A 110 5.11 -2.14 7.03
CA PHE A 110 5.24 -3.42 6.31
C PHE A 110 4.83 -4.65 7.14
N GLN A 111 4.73 -4.53 8.48
CA GLN A 111 4.19 -5.51 9.45
C GLN A 111 4.63 -6.98 9.26
N LYS A 112 5.79 -7.21 8.65
CA LYS A 112 6.45 -8.52 8.58
C LYS A 112 7.86 -8.35 9.08
N LYS A 113 8.28 -9.25 9.99
CA LYS A 113 9.70 -9.38 10.31
C LYS A 113 10.45 -9.84 9.06
N PRO A 114 11.69 -9.35 8.83
CA PRO A 114 12.54 -9.93 7.81
C PRO A 114 12.65 -11.44 8.03
N PRO A 115 12.59 -12.27 6.97
CA PRO A 115 12.87 -13.69 7.08
C PRO A 115 14.32 -13.89 7.53
N ASP A 116 14.59 -15.04 8.15
CA ASP A 116 15.96 -15.46 8.42
C ASP A 116 16.70 -15.63 7.09
N LEU A 117 17.86 -14.98 6.95
CA LEU A 117 18.67 -14.99 5.75
C LEU A 117 19.85 -15.96 5.86
N ALA A 118 20.08 -16.56 7.03
CA ALA A 118 21.19 -17.47 7.23
C ALA A 118 21.10 -18.67 6.26
N ASN A 119 22.20 -18.93 5.56
CA ASN A 119 22.31 -19.99 4.53
C ASN A 119 21.33 -19.85 3.34
N LYS A 120 20.66 -18.70 3.18
CA LYS A 120 19.74 -18.44 2.05
C LYS A 120 20.45 -17.84 0.85
N VAL A 121 19.83 -17.95 -0.33
CA VAL A 121 20.19 -17.17 -1.53
C VAL A 121 19.33 -15.91 -1.53
N VAL A 122 19.95 -14.76 -1.27
CA VAL A 122 19.27 -13.47 -1.12
C VAL A 122 19.33 -12.71 -2.43
N ILE A 123 18.17 -12.40 -3.00
CA ILE A 123 18.04 -11.51 -4.16
C ILE A 123 17.65 -10.12 -3.65
N LEU A 124 18.60 -9.18 -3.69
CA LEU A 124 18.34 -7.77 -3.40
C LEU A 124 17.92 -7.06 -4.69
N THR A 125 16.83 -6.29 -4.64
CA THR A 125 16.30 -5.57 -5.81
C THR A 125 15.85 -4.14 -5.49
N ASP A 126 15.91 -3.30 -6.53
CA ASP A 126 15.31 -1.96 -6.59
C ASP A 126 14.72 -1.71 -8.00
N ASP A 127 14.03 -0.58 -8.22
CA ASP A 127 13.59 -0.15 -9.56
C ASP A 127 14.71 0.48 -10.40
N GLY A 128 15.79 0.91 -9.77
CA GLY A 128 17.04 1.25 -10.42
C GLY A 128 18.04 1.78 -9.40
N ILE A 129 19.29 1.90 -9.82
CA ILE A 129 20.35 2.41 -8.95
C ILE A 129 21.00 3.62 -9.61
N ALA A 130 20.91 4.77 -8.94
CA ALA A 130 21.67 5.95 -9.31
C ALA A 130 23.08 5.90 -8.66
N THR A 131 23.18 6.38 -7.42
CA THR A 131 24.45 6.42 -6.66
C THR A 131 24.74 5.13 -5.89
N GLY A 132 23.70 4.36 -5.55
CA GLY A 132 23.83 3.06 -4.88
C GLY A 132 24.06 3.09 -3.37
N ALA A 133 24.06 4.25 -2.71
CA ALA A 133 24.31 4.32 -1.27
C ALA A 133 23.36 3.43 -0.43
N THR A 134 22.08 3.41 -0.77
CA THR A 134 21.09 2.56 -0.08
C THR A 134 21.32 1.06 -0.37
N THR A 135 21.67 0.72 -1.60
CA THR A 135 21.98 -0.66 -2.00
C THR A 135 23.22 -1.17 -1.29
N GLU A 136 24.26 -0.35 -1.17
CA GLU A 136 25.49 -0.67 -0.44
C GLU A 136 25.21 -0.93 1.04
N ALA A 137 24.45 -0.04 1.68
CA ALA A 137 23.99 -0.23 3.06
C ALA A 137 23.21 -1.55 3.24
N ALA A 138 22.34 -1.88 2.29
CA ALA A 138 21.58 -3.13 2.31
C ALA A 138 22.50 -4.35 2.16
N ILE A 139 23.46 -4.34 1.23
CA ILE A 139 24.41 -5.44 1.04
C ILE A 139 25.26 -5.65 2.29
N ALA A 140 25.77 -4.57 2.90
CA ALA A 140 26.55 -4.64 4.13
C ALA A 140 25.75 -5.33 5.25
N TRP A 141 24.49 -4.93 5.45
CA TRP A 141 23.60 -5.56 6.44
C TRP A 141 23.30 -7.03 6.12
N ILE A 142 23.04 -7.36 4.85
CA ILE A 142 22.76 -8.73 4.40
C ILE A 142 23.96 -9.65 4.69
N LYS A 143 25.20 -9.22 4.42
CA LYS A 143 26.42 -10.02 4.69
C LYS A 143 26.52 -10.49 6.14
N MET A 144 26.13 -9.66 7.11
CA MET A 144 26.14 -10.04 8.54
C MET A 144 25.16 -11.16 8.87
N GLN A 145 24.09 -11.31 8.10
CA GLN A 145 23.13 -12.39 8.28
C GLN A 145 23.66 -13.74 7.77
N LYS A 146 24.90 -13.78 7.24
CA LYS A 146 25.58 -14.97 6.73
C LYS A 146 24.73 -15.76 5.72
N PRO A 147 24.27 -15.12 4.63
CA PRO A 147 23.61 -15.82 3.54
C PRO A 147 24.61 -16.74 2.83
N ASN A 148 24.09 -17.73 2.11
CA ASN A 148 24.91 -18.57 1.24
C ASN A 148 25.35 -17.81 -0.02
N LYS A 149 24.50 -16.91 -0.52
CA LYS A 149 24.76 -16.11 -1.72
C LYS A 149 23.96 -14.81 -1.70
N ILE A 150 24.54 -13.72 -2.20
CA ILE A 150 23.91 -12.43 -2.44
C ILE A 150 23.88 -12.17 -3.95
N VAL A 151 22.68 -11.99 -4.47
CA VAL A 151 22.41 -11.61 -5.87
C VAL A 151 21.83 -10.21 -5.86
N LEU A 152 22.47 -9.26 -6.54
CA LEU A 152 21.88 -7.94 -6.80
C LEU A 152 21.25 -7.95 -8.19
N ALA A 153 19.95 -7.66 -8.26
CA ALA A 153 19.21 -7.64 -9.51
C ALA A 153 18.43 -6.34 -9.63
N VAL A 154 18.73 -5.52 -10.64
CA VAL A 154 18.05 -4.24 -10.87
C VAL A 154 17.80 -4.00 -12.36
N PRO A 155 16.74 -3.26 -12.74
CA PRO A 155 16.51 -2.93 -14.13
C PRO A 155 17.61 -2.06 -14.75
N VAL A 156 18.06 -1.02 -14.05
CA VAL A 156 18.97 -0.03 -14.63
C VAL A 156 19.93 0.53 -13.60
N ALA A 157 21.21 0.69 -13.99
CA ALA A 157 22.25 1.32 -13.19
C ALA A 157 23.38 1.83 -14.10
N PRO A 158 24.08 2.93 -13.77
CA PRO A 158 25.17 3.42 -14.59
C PRO A 158 26.43 2.53 -14.44
N PRO A 159 27.30 2.44 -15.48
CA PRO A 159 28.44 1.53 -15.51
C PRO A 159 29.36 1.61 -14.28
N GLU A 160 29.66 2.80 -13.79
CA GLU A 160 30.49 3.04 -12.62
C GLU A 160 29.90 2.45 -11.34
N THR A 161 28.58 2.55 -11.18
CA THR A 161 27.86 1.94 -10.06
C THR A 161 27.84 0.42 -10.16
N VAL A 162 27.72 -0.13 -11.38
CA VAL A 162 27.81 -1.58 -11.61
C VAL A 162 29.19 -2.12 -11.25
N GLU A 163 30.27 -1.46 -11.67
CA GLU A 163 31.64 -1.85 -11.31
C GLU A 163 31.86 -1.87 -9.80
N LYS A 164 31.33 -0.87 -9.08
CA LYS A 164 31.34 -0.83 -7.62
C LYS A 164 30.70 -2.08 -7.00
N PHE A 165 29.54 -2.50 -7.49
CA PHE A 165 28.80 -3.62 -6.89
C PHE A 165 29.30 -5.00 -7.29
N LYS A 166 30.00 -5.17 -8.43
CA LYS A 166 30.59 -6.45 -8.84
C LYS A 166 31.45 -7.10 -7.76
N ASN A 167 32.15 -6.29 -6.97
CA ASN A 167 33.03 -6.78 -5.90
C ASN A 167 32.31 -6.97 -4.56
N LEU A 168 31.04 -6.54 -4.45
CA LEU A 168 30.29 -6.57 -3.21
C LEU A 168 29.28 -7.71 -3.12
N VAL A 169 28.89 -8.30 -4.25
CA VAL A 169 27.90 -9.39 -4.35
C VAL A 169 28.45 -10.57 -5.14
N ASP A 170 27.84 -11.74 -5.02
CA ASP A 170 28.27 -12.95 -5.73
C ASP A 170 27.82 -12.93 -7.20
N GLU A 171 26.63 -12.39 -7.45
CA GLU A 171 26.08 -12.23 -8.81
C GLU A 171 25.37 -10.88 -8.95
N LEU A 172 25.54 -10.24 -10.12
CA LEU A 172 24.96 -8.95 -10.45
C LEU A 172 24.23 -9.02 -11.79
N PHE A 173 22.94 -8.70 -11.78
CA PHE A 173 22.09 -8.63 -12.96
C PHE A 173 21.57 -7.21 -13.16
N VAL A 174 21.88 -6.63 -14.31
CA VAL A 174 21.41 -5.30 -14.73
C VAL A 174 20.90 -5.40 -16.16
N LEU A 175 19.68 -4.93 -16.45
CA LEU A 175 19.11 -5.01 -17.80
C LEU A 175 19.68 -3.93 -18.73
N GLU A 176 19.78 -2.69 -18.25
CA GLU A 176 20.33 -1.56 -19.00
C GLU A 176 21.46 -0.88 -18.21
N MET A 177 22.59 -0.60 -18.87
CA MET A 177 23.77 0.09 -18.30
C MET A 177 24.14 1.36 -19.08
N PRO A 178 23.32 2.42 -18.98
CA PRO A 178 23.48 3.61 -19.81
C PRO A 178 24.60 4.52 -19.31
N ALA A 179 25.47 4.98 -20.22
CA ALA A 179 26.55 5.92 -19.90
C ALA A 179 26.05 7.32 -19.50
N PHE A 180 24.88 7.73 -20.01
CA PHE A 180 24.24 8.99 -19.62
C PHE A 180 23.14 8.69 -18.61
N PHE A 181 23.43 8.95 -17.33
CA PHE A 181 22.52 8.67 -16.23
C PHE A 181 22.28 9.93 -15.39
N SER A 182 21.04 10.40 -15.33
CA SER A 182 20.65 11.55 -14.49
C SER A 182 19.72 11.11 -13.36
N ALA A 183 18.72 10.29 -13.66
CA ALA A 183 17.79 9.76 -12.66
C ALA A 183 17.22 8.41 -13.13
N VAL A 184 16.76 7.56 -12.20
CA VAL A 184 16.15 6.27 -12.53
C VAL A 184 14.93 6.43 -13.44
N GLY A 185 14.07 7.42 -13.14
CA GLY A 185 12.80 7.63 -13.84
C GLY A 185 12.92 7.90 -15.33
N GLN A 186 14.07 8.35 -15.84
CA GLN A 186 14.26 8.62 -17.27
C GLN A 186 14.23 7.34 -18.14
N PHE A 187 14.40 6.17 -17.53
CA PHE A 187 14.40 4.88 -18.23
C PHE A 187 13.03 4.21 -18.26
N TYR A 188 12.00 4.91 -17.79
CA TYR A 188 10.61 4.46 -17.72
C TYR A 188 9.70 5.44 -18.46
N GLN A 189 8.81 4.94 -19.31
CA GLN A 189 7.77 5.76 -19.96
C GLN A 189 6.74 6.24 -18.94
N GLU A 190 6.34 5.35 -18.02
CA GLU A 190 5.48 5.62 -16.88
C GLU A 190 6.26 5.37 -15.59
N PHE A 191 6.53 6.45 -14.84
CA PHE A 191 7.24 6.38 -13.55
C PHE A 191 6.47 7.12 -12.45
N PRO A 192 5.24 6.68 -12.13
CA PRO A 192 4.47 7.30 -11.06
C PRO A 192 5.25 7.22 -9.75
N GLN A 193 5.12 8.24 -8.91
CA GLN A 193 5.75 8.27 -7.60
C GLN A 193 5.06 7.23 -6.72
N ILE A 194 5.81 6.18 -6.35
CA ILE A 194 5.30 5.12 -5.48
C ILE A 194 5.27 5.68 -4.07
N GLU A 195 4.11 5.78 -3.45
CA GLU A 195 3.98 6.16 -2.04
C GLU A 195 4.16 4.93 -1.13
N ASP A 196 4.50 5.14 0.15
CA ASP A 196 4.75 4.03 1.11
C ASP A 196 3.57 3.03 1.16
N GLU A 197 2.39 3.57 0.85
CA GLU A 197 1.06 3.00 0.91
C GLU A 197 0.73 2.02 -0.23
N GLU A 198 1.46 2.03 -1.35
CA GLU A 198 1.21 1.13 -2.50
C GLU A 198 1.69 -0.32 -2.25
N VAL A 199 2.40 -0.55 -1.14
CA VAL A 199 2.97 -1.86 -0.78
C VAL A 199 1.98 -2.77 -0.03
N ASN A 200 0.95 -2.23 0.65
CA ASN A 200 -0.05 -3.00 1.40
C ASN A 200 -1.43 -2.29 1.43
N PRO A 201 -2.31 -2.48 0.42
CA PRO A 201 -3.55 -1.72 0.30
C PRO A 201 -4.65 -2.02 1.34
N GLY A 202 -4.62 -3.15 2.05
CA GLY A 202 -5.80 -3.65 2.79
C GLY A 202 -6.08 -3.12 4.21
N LYS A 203 -5.06 -2.77 5.02
CA LYS A 203 -5.23 -2.55 6.48
C LYS A 203 -5.06 -1.10 6.99
N LYS A 204 -4.39 -0.23 6.20
CA LYS A 204 -4.31 1.25 6.32
C LYS A 204 -5.65 1.90 6.69
N TYR A 205 -6.61 1.62 5.81
CA TYR A 205 -7.86 2.37 5.74
C TYR A 205 -8.98 1.76 6.57
N GLU A 206 -8.85 0.54 7.11
CA GLU A 206 -9.95 -0.12 7.87
C GLU A 206 -10.60 0.79 8.92
N LYS A 207 -9.82 1.70 9.51
CA LYS A 207 -10.25 2.62 10.57
C LYS A 207 -10.27 4.09 10.18
N THR A 208 -10.09 4.42 8.90
CA THR A 208 -10.13 5.80 8.41
C THR A 208 -11.56 6.24 8.12
N ARG A 209 -11.77 7.56 8.03
CA ARG A 209 -13.07 8.14 7.69
C ARG A 209 -13.59 7.62 6.35
N HIS A 210 -12.72 7.50 5.34
CA HIS A 210 -13.07 6.97 4.01
C HIS A 210 -13.60 5.52 4.01
N ASN A 211 -13.33 4.73 5.03
CA ASN A 211 -13.80 3.34 5.11
C ASN A 211 -15.01 3.17 6.01
N VAL A 212 -15.66 4.26 6.44
CA VAL A 212 -16.88 4.16 7.24
C VAL A 212 -18.00 3.39 6.51
N GLY A 213 -18.01 3.43 5.16
CA GLY A 213 -18.86 2.58 4.33
C GLY A 213 -18.57 1.10 4.53
N PHE A 214 -17.30 0.68 4.53
CA PHE A 214 -16.91 -0.70 4.81
C PHE A 214 -17.26 -1.11 6.24
N MET A 215 -17.08 -0.22 7.22
CA MET A 215 -17.47 -0.49 8.61
C MET A 215 -18.97 -0.78 8.73
N ALA A 216 -19.81 -0.04 8.01
CA ALA A 216 -21.24 -0.27 7.97
C ALA A 216 -21.60 -1.59 7.27
N VAL A 217 -20.93 -1.91 6.16
CA VAL A 217 -21.09 -3.19 5.45
C VAL A 217 -20.66 -4.38 6.32
N ASP A 218 -19.58 -4.26 7.07
CA ASP A 218 -19.13 -5.30 8.01
C ASP A 218 -20.13 -5.51 9.15
N GLU A 219 -20.71 -4.44 9.69
CA GLU A 219 -21.75 -4.55 10.73
C GLU A 219 -23.06 -5.12 10.17
N LEU A 220 -23.44 -4.80 8.94
CA LEU A 220 -24.56 -5.44 8.24
C LEU A 220 -24.34 -6.95 8.10
N ALA A 221 -23.17 -7.35 7.61
CA ALA A 221 -22.82 -8.76 7.45
C ALA A 221 -22.93 -9.50 8.80
N ARG A 222 -22.34 -8.94 9.87
CA ARG A 222 -22.46 -9.50 11.23
C ARG A 222 -23.91 -9.61 11.72
N LYS A 223 -24.76 -8.62 11.44
CA LYS A 223 -26.16 -8.59 11.89
C LYS A 223 -27.08 -9.53 11.12
N TRP A 224 -26.80 -9.76 9.85
CA TRP A 224 -27.64 -10.58 8.97
C TRP A 224 -27.15 -12.03 8.85
N ALA A 225 -25.92 -12.33 9.28
CA ALA A 225 -25.42 -13.69 9.29
C ALA A 225 -26.24 -14.59 10.22
N LYS A 226 -26.58 -15.78 9.73
CA LYS A 226 -27.13 -16.89 10.53
C LYS A 226 -26.02 -17.80 11.11
N GLY A 227 -24.75 -17.45 10.86
CA GLY A 227 -23.54 -18.21 11.21
C GLY A 227 -22.28 -17.35 11.07
N GLU A 228 -21.13 -17.98 10.82
CA GLU A 228 -19.86 -17.27 10.61
C GLU A 228 -19.89 -16.46 9.29
N VAL A 229 -19.37 -15.23 9.33
CA VAL A 229 -19.25 -14.37 8.14
C VAL A 229 -17.93 -14.71 7.43
N ILE A 230 -18.03 -15.35 6.28
CA ILE A 230 -16.88 -15.67 5.44
C ILE A 230 -16.96 -14.81 4.18
N TRP A 231 -16.02 -13.87 4.05
CA TRP A 231 -15.88 -13.04 2.85
C TRP A 231 -15.11 -13.81 1.78
N GLU A 232 -15.66 -13.89 0.57
CA GLU A 232 -14.98 -14.46 -0.60
C GLU A 232 -14.11 -13.38 -1.26
N ASP A 233 -12.80 -13.61 -1.38
CA ASP A 233 -11.92 -12.77 -2.19
C ASP A 233 -12.09 -13.11 -3.67
N ASN A 234 -12.71 -12.19 -4.42
CA ASN A 234 -13.00 -12.39 -5.82
C ASN A 234 -12.13 -11.50 -6.71
N LYS A 235 -11.04 -12.08 -7.24
CA LYS A 235 -10.06 -11.39 -8.09
C LYS A 235 -10.66 -10.88 -9.40
N LYS A 236 -11.66 -11.57 -9.96
CA LYS A 236 -12.34 -11.16 -11.20
C LYS A 236 -13.06 -9.83 -11.01
N PHE A 237 -13.76 -9.69 -9.88
CA PHE A 237 -14.50 -8.48 -9.53
C PHE A 237 -13.68 -7.48 -8.71
N LYS A 238 -12.41 -7.80 -8.42
CA LYS A 238 -11.52 -7.01 -7.57
C LYS A 238 -12.21 -6.57 -6.28
N SER A 239 -12.93 -7.49 -5.64
CA SER A 239 -13.81 -7.20 -4.51
C SER A 239 -13.81 -8.36 -3.53
N VAL A 240 -14.00 -8.08 -2.25
CA VAL A 240 -14.45 -9.11 -1.30
C VAL A 240 -15.97 -9.09 -1.23
N ILE A 241 -16.58 -10.27 -1.25
CA ILE A 241 -18.03 -10.43 -1.44
C ILE A 241 -18.59 -11.32 -0.33
N TYR A 242 -19.79 -10.99 0.14
CA TYR A 242 -20.54 -11.81 1.08
C TYR A 242 -22.03 -11.86 0.71
N HIS A 243 -22.62 -13.05 0.78
CA HIS A 243 -24.02 -13.32 0.43
C HIS A 243 -24.83 -13.64 1.70
N PRO A 244 -25.46 -12.65 2.35
CA PRO A 244 -26.33 -12.91 3.51
C PRO A 244 -27.62 -13.67 3.15
N SER A 245 -28.10 -13.54 1.91
CA SER A 245 -29.26 -14.25 1.36
C SER A 245 -29.14 -14.35 -0.17
N PRO A 246 -30.00 -15.13 -0.86
CA PRO A 246 -29.99 -15.21 -2.32
C PRO A 246 -30.22 -13.86 -3.03
N ASP A 247 -30.98 -12.95 -2.40
CA ASP A 247 -31.40 -11.68 -3.01
C ASP A 247 -30.52 -10.48 -2.61
N ILE A 248 -29.51 -10.69 -1.75
CA ILE A 248 -28.69 -9.60 -1.23
C ILE A 248 -27.21 -9.92 -1.42
N LEU A 249 -26.50 -8.96 -1.99
CA LEU A 249 -25.05 -8.99 -2.18
C LEU A 249 -24.39 -7.87 -1.37
N LEU A 250 -23.48 -8.21 -0.46
CA LEU A 250 -22.61 -7.24 0.20
C LEU A 250 -21.23 -7.26 -0.47
N ILE A 251 -20.73 -6.08 -0.84
CA ILE A 251 -19.48 -5.93 -1.59
C ILE A 251 -18.58 -4.89 -0.94
N LYS A 252 -17.27 -5.16 -0.94
CA LYS A 252 -16.24 -4.18 -0.61
C LYS A 252 -15.18 -4.19 -1.72
N PRO A 253 -15.20 -3.23 -2.66
CA PRO A 253 -14.17 -3.10 -3.69
C PRO A 253 -12.75 -3.09 -3.09
N GLN A 254 -11.85 -3.85 -3.70
CA GLN A 254 -10.42 -3.91 -3.35
C GLN A 254 -9.58 -3.08 -4.35
N THR A 255 -10.22 -2.17 -5.08
CA THR A 255 -9.59 -1.17 -5.95
C THR A 255 -9.23 0.08 -5.15
N TYR A 256 -8.44 0.98 -5.75
CA TYR A 256 -8.32 2.35 -5.24
C TYR A 256 -9.66 3.08 -5.28
N MET A 257 -9.82 4.10 -4.42
CA MET A 257 -11.05 4.87 -4.27
C MET A 257 -11.53 5.44 -5.63
N ASN A 258 -10.64 6.07 -6.39
CA ASN A 258 -10.91 6.61 -7.72
C ASN A 258 -11.19 5.55 -8.81
N ASN A 259 -11.02 4.27 -8.50
CA ASN A 259 -11.27 3.13 -9.39
C ASN A 259 -12.40 2.21 -8.91
N SER A 260 -13.15 2.60 -7.86
CA SER A 260 -14.27 1.84 -7.30
C SER A 260 -15.33 1.48 -8.35
N GLY A 261 -15.53 2.34 -9.35
CA GLY A 261 -16.49 2.11 -10.43
C GLY A 261 -16.19 0.86 -11.25
N MET A 262 -14.91 0.47 -11.42
CA MET A 262 -14.54 -0.73 -12.17
C MET A 262 -15.08 -2.01 -11.52
N ALA A 263 -15.01 -2.08 -10.18
CA ALA A 263 -15.54 -3.21 -9.42
C ALA A 263 -17.08 -3.22 -9.48
N VAL A 264 -17.69 -2.05 -9.24
CA VAL A 264 -19.15 -1.91 -9.20
C VAL A 264 -19.80 -2.23 -10.55
N VAL A 265 -19.30 -1.67 -11.67
CA VAL A 265 -19.87 -1.94 -13.00
C VAL A 265 -19.72 -3.41 -13.39
N SER A 266 -18.59 -4.03 -13.05
CA SER A 266 -18.37 -5.46 -13.35
C SER A 266 -19.34 -6.35 -12.60
N LEU A 267 -19.67 -6.02 -11.35
CA LEU A 267 -20.64 -6.76 -10.54
C LEU A 267 -22.07 -6.49 -10.97
N ALA A 268 -22.42 -5.23 -11.22
CA ALA A 268 -23.75 -4.83 -11.69
C ALA A 268 -24.10 -5.53 -13.01
N ASN A 269 -23.17 -5.57 -13.97
CA ASN A 269 -23.37 -6.28 -15.22
C ASN A 269 -23.47 -7.81 -15.04
N PHE A 270 -22.72 -8.39 -14.10
CA PHE A 270 -22.74 -9.83 -13.88
C PHE A 270 -24.04 -10.30 -13.21
N TYR A 271 -24.49 -9.58 -12.19
CA TYR A 271 -25.70 -9.90 -11.42
C TYR A 271 -26.97 -9.24 -11.99
N GLN A 272 -26.86 -8.47 -13.08
CA GLN A 272 -27.97 -7.74 -13.70
C GLN A 272 -28.67 -6.78 -12.72
N VAL A 273 -27.87 -6.07 -11.92
CA VAL A 273 -28.36 -5.13 -10.89
C VAL A 273 -28.51 -3.74 -11.52
N GLY A 274 -29.73 -3.18 -11.43
CA GLY A 274 -30.06 -1.84 -11.90
C GLY A 274 -29.89 -0.76 -10.83
N GLY A 275 -30.24 0.48 -11.19
CA GLY A 275 -30.07 1.66 -10.32
C GLY A 275 -30.79 1.58 -8.97
N ASP A 276 -32.05 1.13 -8.98
CA ASP A 276 -32.86 0.98 -7.77
C ASP A 276 -32.35 -0.11 -6.80
N ASP A 277 -31.63 -1.09 -7.35
CA ASP A 277 -31.08 -2.24 -6.61
C ASP A 277 -29.59 -2.04 -6.27
N LEU A 278 -28.97 -0.94 -6.71
CA LEU A 278 -27.58 -0.59 -6.40
C LEU A 278 -27.52 0.45 -5.28
N TRP A 279 -27.05 0.04 -4.11
CA TRP A 279 -26.94 0.92 -2.94
C TRP A 279 -25.49 1.11 -2.53
N VAL A 280 -25.04 2.36 -2.47
CA VAL A 280 -23.66 2.73 -2.12
C VAL A 280 -23.63 3.36 -0.73
N ILE A 281 -22.81 2.81 0.17
CA ILE A 281 -22.59 3.36 1.51
C ILE A 281 -21.20 4.03 1.52
N HIS A 282 -21.13 5.33 1.80
CA HIS A 282 -19.88 6.08 1.72
C HIS A 282 -19.82 7.22 2.75
N ASP A 283 -18.63 7.75 3.01
CA ASP A 283 -18.42 8.93 3.85
C ASP A 283 -18.82 10.23 3.17
N ASP A 284 -19.12 11.25 3.97
CA ASP A 284 -19.57 12.53 3.45
C ASP A 284 -19.06 13.71 4.27
N LEU A 285 -18.38 14.64 3.59
CA LEU A 285 -17.80 15.84 4.18
C LEU A 285 -18.82 16.95 4.44
N ASP A 286 -20.00 16.90 3.82
CA ASP A 286 -21.04 17.91 4.03
C ASP A 286 -21.94 17.58 5.22
N ILE A 287 -21.73 16.43 5.86
CA ILE A 287 -22.58 15.91 6.93
C ILE A 287 -21.73 15.81 8.21
N PRO A 288 -22.19 16.39 9.34
CA PRO A 288 -21.50 16.27 10.62
C PRO A 288 -21.36 14.81 11.08
N VAL A 289 -20.26 14.52 11.79
CA VAL A 289 -20.06 13.22 12.46
C VAL A 289 -21.30 12.85 13.29
N GLY A 290 -21.73 11.59 13.20
CA GLY A 290 -22.90 11.10 13.94
C GLY A 290 -24.22 11.17 13.18
N ARG A 291 -24.26 11.83 12.02
CA ARG A 291 -25.47 11.98 11.19
C ARG A 291 -25.37 11.16 9.91
N ILE A 292 -26.53 10.81 9.36
CA ILE A 292 -26.65 10.17 8.04
C ILE A 292 -27.61 10.96 7.16
N LYS A 293 -27.44 10.84 5.84
CA LYS A 293 -28.47 11.22 4.86
C LYS A 293 -28.56 10.17 3.76
N ILE A 294 -29.73 10.04 3.17
CA ILE A 294 -30.02 9.16 2.05
C ILE A 294 -30.33 10.03 0.83
N ALA A 295 -29.74 9.69 -0.31
CA ALA A 295 -29.97 10.38 -1.58
C ALA A 295 -30.10 9.37 -2.73
N LYS A 296 -30.91 9.71 -3.73
CA LYS A 296 -30.99 9.01 -5.02
C LYS A 296 -30.84 10.03 -6.14
N GLY A 297 -30.15 9.69 -7.22
CA GLY A 297 -30.10 10.52 -8.44
C GLY A 297 -29.37 11.86 -8.30
N LYS A 298 -28.53 12.05 -7.27
CA LYS A 298 -27.78 13.31 -7.04
C LYS A 298 -26.33 13.21 -7.51
N GLY A 299 -25.69 14.34 -7.81
CA GLY A 299 -24.28 14.44 -8.18
C GLY A 299 -23.30 13.93 -7.11
N THR A 300 -22.00 13.91 -7.43
CA THR A 300 -20.96 13.20 -6.66
C THR A 300 -20.51 13.88 -5.36
N ALA A 301 -20.81 15.18 -5.22
CA ALA A 301 -20.36 16.01 -4.08
C ALA A 301 -18.85 15.89 -3.80
N GLY A 302 -18.03 15.80 -4.87
CA GLY A 302 -16.57 15.73 -4.77
C GLY A 302 -15.99 14.37 -4.34
N HIS A 303 -16.83 13.39 -3.98
CA HIS A 303 -16.35 12.09 -3.53
C HIS A 303 -15.82 11.23 -4.68
N HIS A 304 -14.52 10.91 -4.67
CA HIS A 304 -13.84 10.20 -5.77
C HIS A 304 -14.38 8.78 -6.04
N GLY A 305 -14.76 8.02 -5.02
CA GLY A 305 -15.41 6.70 -5.20
C GLY A 305 -16.75 6.79 -5.92
N VAL A 306 -17.63 7.68 -5.47
CA VAL A 306 -18.91 7.97 -6.13
C VAL A 306 -18.69 8.48 -7.55
N ALA A 307 -17.71 9.37 -7.78
CA ALA A 307 -17.37 9.85 -9.12
C ALA A 307 -16.93 8.71 -10.06
N SER A 308 -16.10 7.80 -9.57
CA SER A 308 -15.68 6.60 -10.29
C SER A 308 -16.88 5.71 -10.66
N ILE A 309 -17.81 5.50 -9.73
CA ILE A 309 -19.04 4.71 -9.96
C ILE A 309 -19.94 5.39 -11.01
N VAL A 310 -20.18 6.69 -10.87
CA VAL A 310 -20.99 7.46 -11.83
C VAL A 310 -20.38 7.39 -13.23
N GLN A 311 -19.07 7.56 -13.35
CA GLN A 311 -18.35 7.47 -14.62
C GLN A 311 -18.47 6.07 -15.23
N ALA A 312 -18.25 5.03 -14.44
CA ALA A 312 -18.29 3.65 -14.92
C ALA A 312 -19.69 3.19 -15.34
N LEU A 313 -20.72 3.62 -14.62
CA LEU A 313 -22.13 3.31 -14.93
C LEU A 313 -22.74 4.26 -15.97
N SER A 314 -22.07 5.39 -16.25
CA SER A 314 -22.65 6.51 -17.02
C SER A 314 -24.02 6.95 -16.48
N SER A 315 -24.20 6.88 -15.16
CA SER A 315 -25.48 7.14 -14.49
C SER A 315 -25.28 7.60 -13.05
N VAL A 316 -26.17 8.46 -12.58
CA VAL A 316 -26.30 8.86 -11.16
C VAL A 316 -27.48 8.18 -10.46
N ASP A 317 -28.24 7.36 -11.19
CA ASP A 317 -29.46 6.74 -10.74
C ASP A 317 -29.15 5.52 -9.86
N PHE A 318 -28.70 5.77 -8.64
CA PHE A 318 -28.51 4.77 -7.61
C PHE A 318 -28.65 5.40 -6.23
N VAL A 319 -28.94 4.56 -5.23
CA VAL A 319 -29.18 5.01 -3.85
C VAL A 319 -27.85 5.17 -3.13
N ARG A 320 -27.71 6.24 -2.35
CA ARG A 320 -26.53 6.50 -1.52
C ARG A 320 -26.92 6.72 -0.08
N PHE A 321 -26.31 5.94 0.80
CA PHE A 321 -26.32 6.14 2.25
C PHE A 321 -25.03 6.90 2.61
N ARG A 322 -25.18 8.18 2.90
CA ARG A 322 -24.11 9.15 3.15
C ARG A 322 -23.87 9.25 4.65
N LEU A 323 -22.68 8.88 5.11
CA LEU A 323 -22.30 8.85 6.53
C LEU A 323 -21.42 10.05 6.84
N GLY A 324 -21.86 10.92 7.76
CA GLY A 324 -21.15 12.16 8.06
C GLY A 324 -19.81 11.96 8.74
N ILE A 325 -18.79 12.64 8.23
CA ILE A 325 -17.41 12.56 8.76
C ILE A 325 -16.81 13.90 9.14
N ALA A 326 -17.48 15.02 8.83
CA ALA A 326 -16.85 16.33 8.91
C ALA A 326 -16.99 17.04 10.26
N ARG A 327 -16.01 17.92 10.48
CA ARG A 327 -15.98 18.99 11.48
C ARG A 327 -15.92 20.34 10.75
N PRO A 328 -16.29 21.46 11.38
CA PRO A 328 -16.10 22.79 10.79
C PRO A 328 -14.63 23.06 10.44
N ASN A 329 -14.38 23.73 9.31
CA ASN A 329 -13.07 24.20 8.83
C ASN A 329 -12.01 23.11 8.59
N ILE A 330 -12.11 22.41 7.46
CA ILE A 330 -11.11 21.42 7.02
C ILE A 330 -10.21 22.06 5.96
N ASP A 331 -8.93 22.26 6.28
CA ASP A 331 -7.95 22.87 5.36
C ASP A 331 -7.57 21.94 4.19
N ASN A 332 -7.54 20.63 4.43
CA ASN A 332 -7.17 19.63 3.42
C ASN A 332 -8.12 18.41 3.49
N PRO A 333 -9.21 18.42 2.70
CA PRO A 333 -10.20 17.35 2.64
C PRO A 333 -9.59 15.98 2.34
N ASP A 334 -8.72 15.89 1.33
CA ASP A 334 -8.12 14.63 0.87
C ASP A 334 -7.25 13.98 1.96
N LYS A 335 -6.55 14.79 2.74
CA LYS A 335 -5.79 14.28 3.89
C LYS A 335 -6.72 13.88 5.04
N PHE A 336 -7.77 14.67 5.31
CA PHE A 336 -8.69 14.45 6.43
C PHE A 336 -9.46 13.14 6.32
N VAL A 337 -9.93 12.78 5.12
CA VAL A 337 -10.68 11.54 4.88
C VAL A 337 -9.83 10.28 5.10
N LEU A 338 -8.50 10.40 4.97
CA LEU A 338 -7.54 9.32 5.22
C LEU A 338 -7.11 9.23 6.69
N MET A 339 -7.56 10.15 7.56
CA MET A 339 -7.28 10.09 9.00
C MET A 339 -8.31 9.19 9.72
N PRO A 340 -7.93 8.52 10.82
CA PRO A 340 -8.88 7.79 11.67
C PRO A 340 -9.78 8.74 12.47
N PHE A 341 -10.96 8.25 12.84
CA PHE A 341 -11.82 8.95 13.79
C PHE A 341 -11.11 9.14 15.14
N LEU A 342 -11.31 10.30 15.76
CA LEU A 342 -10.75 10.58 17.09
C LEU A 342 -11.40 9.68 18.14
N PRO A 343 -10.72 9.39 19.26
CA PRO A 343 -11.31 8.65 20.37
C PRO A 343 -12.64 9.22 20.86
N THR A 344 -12.79 10.56 20.84
CA THR A 344 -14.00 11.28 21.23
C THR A 344 -15.16 11.12 20.25
N GLU A 345 -14.90 10.74 18.99
CA GLU A 345 -15.93 10.54 17.95
C GLU A 345 -16.49 9.11 17.94
N LYS A 346 -15.83 8.16 18.62
CA LYS A 346 -16.14 6.72 18.50
C LYS A 346 -17.61 6.39 18.77
N ASP A 347 -18.22 7.03 19.77
CA ASP A 347 -19.61 6.75 20.12
C ASP A 347 -20.60 7.35 19.13
N GLU A 348 -20.29 8.51 18.56
CA GLU A 348 -21.09 9.10 17.49
C GLU A 348 -21.00 8.25 16.22
N VAL A 349 -19.81 7.77 15.86
CA VAL A 349 -19.60 6.88 14.72
C VAL A 349 -20.37 5.57 14.89
N ARG A 350 -20.33 4.95 16.09
CA ARG A 350 -21.12 3.75 16.39
C ARG A 350 -22.63 4.01 16.26
N LYS A 351 -23.13 5.16 16.78
CA LYS A 351 -24.54 5.54 16.66
C LYS A 351 -24.94 5.77 15.21
N MET A 352 -24.10 6.45 14.44
CA MET A 352 -24.28 6.69 13.01
C MET A 352 -24.37 5.40 12.21
N ILE A 353 -23.46 4.45 12.43
CA ILE A 353 -23.50 3.14 11.76
C ILE A 353 -24.80 2.42 12.11
N LYS A 354 -25.22 2.41 13.39
CA LYS A 354 -26.52 1.81 13.79
C LYS A 354 -27.71 2.48 13.09
N GLN A 355 -27.70 3.80 12.94
CA GLN A 355 -28.74 4.52 12.20
C GLN A 355 -28.73 4.16 10.71
N ALA A 356 -27.56 4.05 10.08
CA ALA A 356 -27.44 3.63 8.69
C ALA A 356 -28.02 2.22 8.48
N LEU A 357 -27.71 1.28 9.38
CA LEU A 357 -28.28 -0.07 9.35
C LEU A 357 -29.81 -0.07 9.48
N LEU A 358 -30.36 0.77 10.36
CA LEU A 358 -31.81 0.89 10.52
C LEU A 358 -32.45 1.50 9.27
N ALA A 359 -31.82 2.52 8.68
CA ALA A 359 -32.27 3.14 7.44
C ALA A 359 -32.29 2.14 6.28
N ILE A 360 -31.25 1.31 6.14
CA ILE A 360 -31.16 0.24 5.14
C ILE A 360 -32.29 -0.78 5.36
N LYS A 361 -32.55 -1.17 6.60
CA LYS A 361 -33.66 -2.08 6.93
C LYS A 361 -35.03 -1.50 6.57
N VAL A 362 -35.26 -0.21 6.85
CA VAL A 362 -36.51 0.48 6.48
C VAL A 362 -36.61 0.59 4.96
N ALA A 363 -35.51 0.91 4.26
CA ALA A 363 -35.48 1.00 2.81
C ALA A 363 -35.82 -0.35 2.15
N LEU A 364 -35.26 -1.46 2.66
CA LEU A 364 -35.53 -2.81 2.14
C LEU A 364 -36.98 -3.24 2.37
N LYS A 365 -37.58 -2.85 3.49
CA LYS A 365 -38.93 -3.29 3.87
C LYS A 365 -40.04 -2.40 3.29
N ASP A 366 -39.84 -1.10 3.38
CA ASP A 366 -40.90 -0.10 3.17
C ASP A 366 -40.55 0.92 2.06
N GLY A 367 -39.40 0.76 1.37
CA GLY A 367 -38.96 1.61 0.27
C GLY A 367 -38.03 2.77 0.67
N VAL A 368 -37.19 3.17 -0.28
CA VAL A 368 -36.15 4.21 -0.10
C VAL A 368 -36.74 5.57 0.28
N GLU A 369 -37.88 5.95 -0.29
CA GLU A 369 -38.55 7.22 0.01
C GLU A 369 -38.96 7.33 1.49
N LYS A 370 -39.50 6.25 2.05
CA LYS A 370 -39.89 6.22 3.47
C LYS A 370 -38.66 6.31 4.38
N ALA A 371 -37.58 5.62 4.02
CA ALA A 371 -36.30 5.76 4.72
C ALA A 371 -35.78 7.20 4.64
N MET A 372 -35.83 7.85 3.48
CA MET A 372 -35.43 9.26 3.33
C MET A 372 -36.25 10.18 4.24
N ASN A 373 -37.58 10.03 4.27
CA ASN A 373 -38.48 10.84 5.11
C ASN A 373 -38.22 10.69 6.61
N GLN A 374 -37.73 9.53 7.03
CA GLN A 374 -37.44 9.22 8.43
C GLN A 374 -36.03 9.65 8.86
N PHE A 375 -35.02 9.44 8.02
CA PHE A 375 -33.61 9.56 8.40
C PHE A 375 -32.90 10.82 7.90
N ASN A 376 -33.49 11.59 6.97
CA ASN A 376 -32.89 12.86 6.49
C ASN A 376 -33.18 14.06 7.39
N ARG A 377 -33.68 13.84 8.62
CA ARG A 377 -34.17 14.89 9.53
C ARG A 377 -33.08 15.51 10.42
#